data_AF-A0A1C9WQ21-F1
#
_entry.id   AF-A0A1C9WQ21-F1
#
_cell.length_a   1.000
_cell.length_b   1.000
_cell.length_c   1.000
_cell.angle_alpha   90.00
_cell.angle_beta   90.00
_cell.angle_gamma   90.00
#
_symmetry.space_group_name_H-M   'P 1'
#
loop_
_entity.id
_entity.type
_entity.pdbx_description
1 polymer ?
#
loop_
_entity_poly.entity_id
_entity_poly.type
_entity_poly.pdbx_seq_one_letter_code
_entity_poly.pdbx_strand_id
1 'polypeptide(L)'
;MAPAIGFSASARFLRGRVRTGLVRSRNSLLPAIQMTACAVGAYAFAEYVLGHSGPLFAATSSLIALGFSRDPRLRRVIEVGLGCTIGIVVGDLLLHWLGPGIWQAAVVLLFSILLARFLDSGTIFTTQLGLQSLLVVLLPAPAGGPFTRSIDAIVGGVFALLVTVLIPKDPRREPRSDVKKLLHEFAEVLRECASALSYSDSTQAWHALIRGRNCQPLVDSMRQSLRASGEVAMLAPAYRRHREELDQMEQALDYIDLALRNSRVFARRLTSAINHAALSDEATQNIADVLQDTADAVGELSLGLAEVHDGARRAHLRTARADLRDIAGRLHPRLLDVQRLEGETVVMLFRPLMVDLLEAAGVDSREARDILPPL
;
A
#
# COMPACT_ATOMS: atom_id res chain seq x y z
N MET A 1 31.46 20.74 -34.18
CA MET A 1 30.09 20.18 -34.34
C MET A 1 29.77 19.34 -33.12
N ALA A 2 29.00 19.88 -32.17
CA ALA A 2 28.55 19.14 -30.99
C ALA A 2 27.29 18.32 -31.34
N PRO A 3 27.19 17.03 -30.99
CA PRO A 3 26.07 16.21 -31.43
C PRO A 3 24.81 16.51 -30.60
N ALA A 4 23.66 16.39 -31.27
CA ALA A 4 22.31 16.60 -30.75
C ALA A 4 21.92 15.53 -29.72
N ILE A 5 22.37 15.67 -28.46
CA ILE A 5 22.06 14.73 -27.37
C ILE A 5 20.65 14.98 -26.77
N GLY A 6 20.07 16.17 -26.96
CA GLY A 6 18.80 16.57 -26.34
C GLY A 6 17.54 15.87 -26.84
N PHE A 7 17.40 15.60 -28.14
CA PHE A 7 16.15 15.06 -28.70
C PHE A 7 15.90 13.58 -28.33
N SER A 8 16.96 12.78 -28.17
CA SER A 8 16.84 11.36 -27.83
C SER A 8 16.43 11.11 -26.38
N ALA A 9 16.79 12.02 -25.46
CA ALA A 9 16.44 11.93 -24.05
C ALA A 9 14.96 12.31 -23.84
N SER A 10 14.51 13.37 -24.49
CA SER A 10 13.11 13.83 -24.48
C SER A 10 12.14 12.78 -25.06
N ALA A 11 12.51 12.16 -26.18
CA ALA A 11 11.70 11.11 -26.80
C ALA A 11 11.62 9.83 -25.94
N ARG A 12 12.73 9.45 -25.28
CA ARG A 12 12.74 8.32 -24.32
C ARG A 12 11.93 8.62 -23.07
N PHE A 13 12.02 9.84 -22.54
CA PHE A 13 11.22 10.31 -21.41
C PHE A 13 9.72 10.33 -21.75
N LEU A 14 9.35 10.84 -22.92
CA LEU A 14 7.97 10.83 -23.43
C LEU A 14 7.45 9.41 -23.63
N ARG A 15 8.22 8.52 -24.28
CA ARG A 15 7.84 7.10 -24.42
C ARG A 15 7.70 6.40 -23.06
N GLY A 16 8.58 6.67 -22.11
CA GLY A 16 8.50 6.17 -20.75
C GLY A 16 7.22 6.62 -20.03
N ARG A 17 6.88 7.91 -20.12
CA ARG A 17 5.62 8.45 -19.58
C ARG A 17 4.39 7.90 -20.27
N VAL A 18 4.39 7.78 -21.60
CA VAL A 18 3.27 7.23 -22.38
C VAL A 18 3.07 5.75 -22.02
N ARG A 19 4.13 4.95 -21.94
CA ARG A 19 4.04 3.54 -21.52
C ARG A 19 3.52 3.41 -20.09
N THR A 20 4.02 4.25 -19.18
CA THR A 20 3.55 4.27 -17.78
C THR A 20 2.08 4.70 -17.69
N GLY A 21 1.67 5.68 -18.52
CA GLY A 21 0.30 6.16 -18.63
C GLY A 21 -0.65 5.11 -19.23
N LEU A 22 -0.21 4.37 -20.25
CA LEU A 22 -0.96 3.27 -20.86
C LEU A 22 -1.17 2.11 -19.89
N VAL A 23 -0.13 1.70 -19.17
CA VAL A 23 -0.24 0.66 -18.14
C VAL A 23 -1.20 1.11 -17.04
N ARG A 24 -1.10 2.37 -16.59
CA ARG A 24 -2.01 2.94 -15.60
C ARG A 24 -3.45 2.97 -16.10
N SER A 25 -3.68 3.47 -17.31
CA SER A 25 -5.01 3.55 -17.93
C SER A 25 -5.63 2.16 -18.09
N ARG A 26 -4.87 1.19 -18.62
CA ARG A 26 -5.33 -0.21 -18.75
C ARG A 26 -5.74 -0.82 -17.41
N ASN A 27 -4.94 -0.59 -16.37
CA ASN A 27 -5.24 -1.08 -15.02
C ASN A 27 -6.44 -0.35 -14.38
N SER A 28 -6.78 0.85 -14.86
CA SER A 28 -7.91 1.67 -14.41
C SER A 28 -9.17 1.55 -15.28
N LEU A 29 -9.17 0.75 -16.35
CA LEU A 29 -10.33 0.63 -17.26
C LEU A 29 -11.58 0.15 -16.53
N LEU A 30 -11.47 -0.90 -15.72
CA LEU A 30 -12.61 -1.45 -15.00
C LEU A 30 -13.16 -0.44 -13.95
N PRO A 31 -12.32 0.18 -13.09
CA PRO A 31 -12.76 1.29 -12.25
C PRO A 31 -13.38 2.45 -13.03
N ALA A 32 -12.82 2.85 -14.18
CA ALA A 32 -13.35 3.93 -14.98
C ALA A 32 -14.76 3.62 -15.51
N ILE A 33 -14.97 2.41 -16.04
CA ILE A 33 -16.29 1.95 -16.51
C ILE A 33 -17.30 1.95 -15.35
N GLN A 34 -16.90 1.47 -14.16
CA GLN A 34 -17.75 1.48 -12.97
C GLN A 34 -18.13 2.90 -12.56
N MET A 35 -17.16 3.82 -12.54
CA MET A 35 -17.40 5.23 -12.22
C MET A 35 -18.31 5.91 -13.25
N THR A 36 -18.11 5.63 -14.54
CA THR A 36 -18.99 6.12 -15.60
C THR A 36 -20.41 5.58 -15.45
N ALA A 37 -20.58 4.27 -15.27
CA ALA A 37 -21.89 3.66 -15.09
C ALA A 37 -22.61 4.19 -13.84
N CYS A 38 -21.87 4.39 -12.74
CA CYS A 38 -22.39 4.95 -11.49
C CYS A 38 -22.86 6.40 -11.67
N ALA A 39 -22.02 7.26 -12.25
CA ALA A 39 -22.33 8.67 -12.44
C ALA A 39 -23.48 8.89 -13.43
N VAL A 40 -23.46 8.17 -14.56
CA VAL A 40 -24.55 8.22 -15.57
C VAL A 40 -25.84 7.62 -14.99
N GLY A 41 -25.74 6.54 -14.22
CA GLY A 41 -26.89 5.94 -13.54
C GLY A 41 -27.54 6.89 -12.52
N ALA A 42 -26.74 7.58 -11.71
CA ALA A 42 -27.25 8.57 -10.75
C ALA A 42 -27.93 9.75 -11.46
N TYR A 43 -27.33 10.23 -12.54
CA TYR A 43 -27.90 11.29 -13.38
C TYR A 43 -29.24 10.86 -14.00
N ALA A 44 -29.26 9.70 -14.67
CA ALA A 44 -30.45 9.17 -15.32
C ALA A 44 -31.57 8.89 -14.31
N PHE A 45 -31.24 8.45 -13.10
CA PHE A 45 -32.23 8.26 -12.04
C PHE A 45 -32.85 9.60 -11.61
N ALA A 46 -32.03 10.62 -11.35
CA ALA A 46 -32.52 11.95 -10.99
C ALA A 46 -33.35 12.59 -12.13
N GLU A 47 -32.97 12.39 -13.38
CA GLU A 47 -33.69 12.94 -14.53
C GLU A 47 -35.00 12.20 -14.82
N TYR A 48 -34.95 10.88 -14.99
CA TYR A 48 -36.11 10.11 -15.44
C TYR A 48 -37.05 9.67 -14.32
N VAL A 49 -36.54 9.47 -13.09
CA VAL A 49 -37.36 9.00 -11.96
C VAL A 49 -37.82 10.16 -11.09
N LEU A 50 -36.93 11.12 -10.79
CA LEU A 50 -37.28 12.29 -9.98
C LEU A 50 -37.78 13.49 -10.81
N GLY A 51 -37.62 13.45 -12.14
CA GLY A 51 -38.09 14.51 -13.04
C GLY A 51 -37.24 15.78 -12.99
N HIS A 52 -36.01 15.72 -12.48
CA HIS A 52 -35.13 16.88 -12.37
C HIS A 52 -34.52 17.25 -13.72
N SER A 53 -34.50 18.54 -14.07
CA SER A 53 -33.89 19.01 -15.33
C SER A 53 -32.39 19.26 -15.15
N GLY A 54 -31.55 18.45 -15.82
CA GLY A 54 -30.09 18.59 -15.80
C GLY A 54 -29.41 18.34 -14.44
N PRO A 55 -29.57 17.15 -13.82
CA PRO A 55 -29.07 16.84 -12.46
C PRO A 55 -27.54 16.63 -12.40
N LEU A 56 -26.76 17.67 -12.70
CA LEU A 56 -25.29 17.65 -12.72
C LEU A 56 -24.70 17.26 -11.35
N PHE A 57 -25.34 17.64 -10.26
CA PHE A 57 -24.89 17.34 -8.90
C PHE A 57 -25.00 15.85 -8.56
N ALA A 58 -25.95 15.13 -9.15
CA ALA A 58 -26.04 13.67 -8.99
C ALA A 58 -24.87 12.97 -9.67
N ALA A 59 -24.56 13.35 -10.91
CA ALA A 59 -23.42 12.81 -11.65
C ALA A 59 -22.08 13.12 -10.96
N THR A 60 -21.86 14.39 -10.62
CA THR A 60 -20.58 14.85 -10.04
C THR A 60 -20.38 14.35 -8.62
N SER A 61 -21.39 14.39 -7.76
CA SER A 61 -21.33 13.82 -6.40
C SER A 61 -20.98 12.33 -6.46
N SER A 62 -21.65 11.57 -7.33
CA SER A 62 -21.36 10.14 -7.49
C SER A 62 -19.93 9.86 -7.98
N LEU A 63 -19.49 10.59 -9.01
CA LEU A 63 -18.16 10.44 -9.60
C LEU A 63 -17.05 10.76 -8.59
N ILE A 64 -17.23 11.85 -7.83
CA ILE A 64 -16.26 12.35 -6.86
C ILE A 64 -16.23 11.45 -5.62
N ALA A 65 -17.40 11.04 -5.12
CA ALA A 65 -17.52 10.14 -3.98
C ALA A 65 -16.89 8.78 -4.27
N LEU A 66 -17.08 8.22 -5.47
CA LEU A 66 -16.46 6.95 -5.86
C LEU A 66 -14.93 7.13 -6.08
N GLY A 67 -14.53 8.17 -6.82
CA GLY A 67 -13.14 8.60 -7.04
C GLY A 67 -12.17 7.54 -7.62
N PHE A 68 -11.05 7.98 -8.19
CA PHE A 68 -9.94 7.06 -8.56
C PHE A 68 -9.05 6.72 -7.36
N SER A 69 -9.61 6.72 -6.15
CA SER A 69 -8.77 6.53 -4.98
C SER A 69 -8.41 5.07 -4.78
N ARG A 70 -7.16 4.85 -4.33
CA ARG A 70 -6.64 3.54 -3.90
C ARG A 70 -7.38 3.00 -2.67
N ASP A 71 -8.10 3.88 -1.98
CA ASP A 71 -8.94 3.56 -0.84
C ASP A 71 -10.40 3.47 -1.27
N PRO A 72 -10.93 2.26 -1.59
CA PRO A 72 -12.37 2.02 -1.74
C PRO A 72 -13.01 1.99 -0.35
N ARG A 73 -12.90 3.10 0.39
CA ARG A 73 -13.46 3.18 1.73
C ARG A 73 -14.89 3.67 1.61
N LEU A 74 -15.82 2.84 2.09
CA LEU A 74 -17.20 3.26 2.37
C LEU A 74 -17.21 4.57 3.18
N ARG A 75 -16.30 4.69 4.17
CA ARG A 75 -16.10 5.90 4.96
C ARG A 75 -15.76 7.11 4.08
N ARG A 76 -14.86 6.94 3.11
CA ARG A 76 -14.48 8.01 2.19
C ARG A 76 -15.65 8.40 1.28
N VAL A 77 -16.37 7.42 0.72
CA VAL A 77 -17.56 7.67 -0.10
C VAL A 77 -18.60 8.47 0.69
N ILE A 78 -18.80 8.13 1.98
CA ILE A 78 -19.68 8.85 2.90
C ILE A 78 -19.15 10.26 3.20
N GLU A 79 -17.88 10.39 3.61
CA GLU A 79 -17.24 11.67 3.94
C GLU A 79 -17.29 12.64 2.76
N VAL A 80 -16.93 12.16 1.57
CA VAL A 80 -16.95 12.94 0.34
C VAL A 80 -18.39 13.25 -0.11
N GLY A 81 -19.30 12.27 -0.05
CA GLY A 81 -20.71 12.49 -0.37
C GLY A 81 -21.38 13.50 0.56
N LEU A 82 -21.08 13.46 1.86
CA LEU A 82 -21.50 14.45 2.83
C LEU A 82 -20.87 15.80 2.55
N GLY A 83 -19.58 15.87 2.25
CA GLY A 83 -18.90 17.11 1.88
C GLY A 83 -19.52 17.77 0.64
N CYS A 84 -19.86 16.97 -0.38
CA CYS A 84 -20.57 17.47 -1.55
C CYS A 84 -21.97 17.99 -1.20
N THR A 85 -22.73 17.23 -0.43
CA THR A 85 -24.09 17.63 -0.02
C THR A 85 -24.08 18.90 0.83
N ILE A 86 -23.20 18.98 1.83
CA ILE A 86 -23.06 20.15 2.71
C ILE A 86 -22.60 21.36 1.91
N GLY A 87 -21.63 21.21 0.99
CA GLY A 87 -21.19 22.31 0.13
C GLY A 87 -22.34 22.88 -0.71
N ILE A 88 -23.20 22.01 -1.25
CA ILE A 88 -24.35 22.46 -2.05
C ILE A 88 -25.35 23.19 -1.17
N VAL A 89 -25.70 22.65 0.00
CA VAL A 89 -26.62 23.28 0.95
C VAL A 89 -26.10 24.65 1.40
N VAL A 90 -24.81 24.75 1.74
CA VAL A 90 -24.17 26.01 2.15
C VAL A 90 -24.15 27.01 1.00
N GLY A 91 -23.82 26.56 -0.22
CA GLY A 91 -23.86 27.36 -1.42
C GLY A 91 -25.26 27.93 -1.68
N ASP A 92 -26.30 27.09 -1.62
CA ASP A 92 -27.68 27.50 -1.91
C ASP A 92 -28.20 28.47 -0.84
N LEU A 93 -27.88 28.21 0.44
CA LEU A 93 -28.28 29.08 1.56
C LEU A 93 -27.63 30.47 1.44
N LEU A 94 -26.32 30.52 1.17
CA LEU A 94 -25.62 31.79 1.04
C LEU A 94 -26.02 32.53 -0.23
N LEU A 95 -26.25 31.82 -1.34
CA LEU A 95 -26.77 32.43 -2.58
C LEU A 95 -28.15 33.03 -2.36
N HIS A 96 -29.02 32.35 -1.60
CA HIS A 96 -30.34 32.86 -1.25
C HIS A 96 -30.27 34.18 -0.46
N TRP A 97 -29.28 34.33 0.44
CA TRP A 97 -29.12 35.51 1.29
C TRP A 97 -28.34 36.66 0.62
N LEU A 98 -27.25 36.35 -0.08
CA LEU A 98 -26.35 37.35 -0.68
C LEU A 98 -26.73 37.73 -2.13
N GLY A 99 -27.51 36.89 -2.80
CA GLY A 99 -27.85 37.04 -4.21
C GLY A 99 -26.69 36.68 -5.16
N PRO A 100 -26.94 36.72 -6.48
CA PRO A 100 -25.94 36.36 -7.49
C PRO A 100 -24.88 37.47 -7.69
N GLY A 101 -23.63 37.08 -7.89
CA GLY A 101 -22.55 37.97 -8.35
C GLY A 101 -21.13 37.50 -7.99
N ILE A 102 -20.12 38.11 -8.61
CA ILE A 102 -18.72 37.66 -8.54
C ILE A 102 -18.14 37.86 -7.14
N TRP A 103 -18.43 38.99 -6.49
CA TRP A 103 -17.94 39.26 -5.15
C TRP A 103 -18.65 38.37 -4.11
N GLN A 104 -19.94 38.06 -4.31
CA GLN A 104 -20.68 37.09 -3.50
C GLN A 104 -20.06 35.70 -3.64
N ALA A 105 -19.70 35.28 -4.86
CA ALA A 105 -19.02 34.01 -5.08
C ALA A 105 -17.68 33.93 -4.32
N ALA A 106 -16.91 35.02 -4.25
CA ALA A 106 -15.69 35.07 -3.47
C ALA A 106 -15.94 34.90 -1.97
N VAL A 107 -16.98 35.55 -1.43
CA VAL A 107 -17.38 35.42 -0.02
C VAL A 107 -17.87 34.00 0.30
N VAL A 108 -18.72 33.43 -0.57
CA VAL A 108 -19.23 32.07 -0.42
C VAL A 108 -18.10 31.05 -0.43
N LEU A 109 -17.17 31.19 -1.37
CA LEU A 109 -16.02 30.29 -1.47
C LEU A 109 -15.11 30.39 -0.24
N LEU A 110 -14.80 31.61 0.22
CA LEU A 110 -13.99 31.83 1.41
C LEU A 110 -14.65 31.20 2.65
N PHE A 111 -15.94 31.48 2.86
CA PHE A 111 -16.69 30.93 3.98
C PHE A 111 -16.75 29.40 3.92
N SER A 112 -17.01 28.83 2.73
CA SER A 112 -17.06 27.39 2.52
C SER A 112 -15.72 26.71 2.85
N ILE A 113 -14.60 27.29 2.42
CA ILE A 113 -13.26 26.75 2.71
C ILE A 113 -12.96 26.80 4.22
N LEU A 114 -13.29 27.92 4.88
CA LEU A 114 -13.08 28.07 6.33
C LEU A 114 -13.96 27.11 7.13
N LEU A 115 -15.24 26.98 6.75
CA LEU A 115 -16.17 26.03 7.35
C LEU A 115 -15.69 24.60 7.16
N ALA A 116 -15.22 24.25 5.96
CA ALA A 116 -14.73 22.91 5.69
C ALA A 116 -13.48 22.58 6.52
N ARG A 117 -12.54 23.52 6.64
CA ARG A 117 -11.36 23.38 7.51
C ARG A 117 -11.70 23.29 8.99
N PHE A 118 -12.81 23.92 9.39
CA PHE A 118 -13.32 23.82 10.76
C PHE A 118 -13.95 22.46 11.04
N LEU A 119 -14.69 21.89 10.07
CA LEU A 119 -15.36 20.62 10.20
C LEU A 119 -14.44 19.41 10.02
N ASP A 120 -13.43 19.51 9.16
CA ASP A 120 -12.50 18.43 8.88
C ASP A 120 -11.09 18.94 8.49
N SER A 121 -10.07 18.19 8.90
CA SER A 121 -8.68 18.43 8.51
C SER A 121 -8.35 17.90 7.10
N GLY A 122 -9.22 17.07 6.53
CA GLY A 122 -9.08 16.45 5.23
C GLY A 122 -9.01 17.44 4.06
N THR A 123 -7.97 17.33 3.24
CA THR A 123 -7.79 18.16 2.04
C THR A 123 -8.86 17.92 0.98
N ILE A 124 -9.31 16.67 0.83
CA ILE A 124 -10.35 16.29 -0.14
C ILE A 124 -11.70 16.85 0.28
N PHE A 125 -12.12 16.64 1.54
CA PHE A 125 -13.36 17.20 2.07
C PHE A 125 -13.43 18.72 1.87
N THR A 126 -12.35 19.42 2.23
CA THR A 126 -12.21 20.87 2.02
C THR A 126 -12.37 21.28 0.56
N THR A 127 -11.67 20.59 -0.34
CA THR A 127 -11.70 20.89 -1.78
C THR A 127 -13.10 20.66 -2.37
N GLN A 128 -13.78 19.59 -1.96
CA GLN A 128 -15.09 19.25 -2.50
C GLN A 128 -16.19 20.16 -1.97
N LEU A 129 -16.19 20.46 -0.68
CA LEU A 129 -17.15 21.40 -0.11
C LEU A 129 -17.02 22.77 -0.79
N GLY A 130 -15.79 23.31 -0.93
CA GLY A 130 -15.56 24.57 -1.62
C GLY A 130 -15.94 24.57 -3.11
N LEU A 131 -15.56 23.51 -3.84
CA LEU A 131 -15.87 23.37 -5.28
C LEU A 131 -17.38 23.29 -5.52
N GLN A 132 -18.11 22.54 -4.69
CA GLN A 132 -19.55 22.36 -4.85
C GLN A 132 -20.33 23.64 -4.49
N SER A 133 -19.95 24.34 -3.42
CA SER A 133 -20.50 25.67 -3.10
C SER A 133 -20.28 26.66 -4.25
N LEU A 134 -19.10 26.63 -4.89
CA LEU A 134 -18.77 27.51 -6.00
C LEU A 134 -19.62 27.19 -7.24
N LEU A 135 -19.78 25.91 -7.59
CA LEU A 135 -20.63 25.48 -8.71
C LEU A 135 -22.07 25.95 -8.52
N VAL A 136 -22.59 25.88 -7.29
CA VAL A 136 -23.93 26.34 -6.94
C VAL A 136 -24.14 27.83 -7.21
N VAL A 137 -23.16 28.67 -6.86
CA VAL A 137 -23.24 30.13 -7.07
C VAL A 137 -23.13 30.50 -8.55
N LEU A 138 -22.34 29.76 -9.33
CA LEU A 138 -22.09 30.07 -10.74
C LEU A 138 -23.16 29.50 -11.69
N LEU A 139 -23.88 28.45 -11.29
CA LEU A 139 -24.91 27.83 -12.12
C LEU A 139 -26.28 28.47 -11.93
N PRO A 140 -27.08 28.64 -13.01
CA PRO A 140 -28.46 29.13 -12.91
C PRO A 140 -29.32 28.24 -12.00
N ALA A 141 -30.25 28.86 -11.27
CA ALA A 141 -31.17 28.14 -10.40
C ALA A 141 -32.05 27.17 -11.24
N PRO A 142 -32.15 25.88 -10.86
CA PRO A 142 -33.01 24.93 -11.53
C PRO A 142 -34.49 25.24 -11.28
N ALA A 143 -35.34 24.87 -12.23
CA ALA A 143 -36.77 25.16 -12.20
C ALA A 143 -37.54 24.47 -11.05
N GLY A 144 -36.99 23.40 -10.45
CA GLY A 144 -37.65 22.60 -9.41
C GLY A 144 -37.48 23.09 -7.96
N GLY A 145 -36.87 24.27 -7.75
CA GLY A 145 -36.71 24.87 -6.42
C GLY A 145 -35.34 24.64 -5.75
N PRO A 146 -35.09 25.27 -4.58
CA PRO A 146 -33.76 25.39 -3.98
C PRO A 146 -33.17 24.06 -3.48
N PHE A 147 -33.99 23.05 -3.17
CA PHE A 147 -33.50 21.78 -2.63
C PHE A 147 -33.20 20.72 -3.69
N THR A 148 -33.52 20.96 -4.96
CA THR A 148 -33.29 19.98 -6.05
C THR A 148 -31.83 19.57 -6.16
N ARG A 149 -30.91 20.54 -6.10
CA ARG A 149 -29.45 20.32 -6.15
C ARG A 149 -28.95 19.49 -4.98
N SER A 150 -29.48 19.73 -3.79
CA SER A 150 -29.12 18.99 -2.59
C SER A 150 -29.61 17.55 -2.64
N ILE A 151 -30.83 17.32 -3.15
CA ILE A 151 -31.37 15.97 -3.37
C ILE A 151 -30.53 15.22 -4.42
N ASP A 152 -30.17 15.88 -5.52
CA ASP A 152 -29.31 15.32 -6.55
C ASP A 152 -27.97 14.85 -5.96
N ALA A 153 -27.35 15.67 -5.11
CA ALA A 153 -26.10 15.32 -4.44
C ALA A 153 -26.22 14.05 -3.59
N ILE A 154 -27.32 13.93 -2.85
CA ILE A 154 -27.63 12.76 -2.02
C ILE A 154 -27.83 11.53 -2.91
N VAL A 155 -28.59 11.64 -4.01
CA VAL A 155 -28.78 10.55 -4.98
C VAL A 155 -27.43 10.09 -5.52
N GLY A 156 -26.55 11.02 -5.91
CA GLY A 156 -25.20 10.70 -6.36
C GLY A 156 -24.38 9.94 -5.31
N GLY A 157 -24.43 10.40 -4.06
CA GLY A 157 -23.77 9.75 -2.92
C GLY A 157 -24.33 8.34 -2.64
N VAL A 158 -25.65 8.16 -2.70
CA VAL A 158 -26.31 6.86 -2.53
C VAL A 158 -25.93 5.89 -3.64
N PHE A 159 -25.89 6.33 -4.91
CA PHE A 159 -25.43 5.51 -6.02
C PHE A 159 -23.97 5.08 -5.85
N ALA A 160 -23.09 6.01 -5.44
CA ALA A 160 -21.68 5.69 -5.17
C ALA A 160 -21.55 4.67 -4.03
N LEU A 161 -22.35 4.83 -2.97
CA LEU A 161 -22.41 3.88 -1.85
C LEU A 161 -22.88 2.50 -2.32
N LEU A 162 -23.94 2.46 -3.12
CA LEU A 162 -24.53 1.24 -3.65
C LEU A 162 -23.55 0.49 -4.55
N VAL A 163 -22.86 1.19 -5.47
CA VAL A 163 -21.81 0.57 -6.30
C VAL A 163 -20.63 0.09 -5.45
N THR A 164 -20.25 0.83 -4.42
CA THR A 164 -19.16 0.43 -3.49
C THR A 164 -19.51 -0.85 -2.72
N VAL A 165 -20.77 -1.01 -2.32
CA VAL A 165 -21.26 -2.19 -1.59
C VAL A 165 -21.51 -3.38 -2.53
N LEU A 166 -22.06 -3.15 -3.73
CA LEU A 166 -22.41 -4.21 -4.69
C LEU A 166 -21.24 -4.72 -5.51
N ILE A 167 -20.18 -3.92 -5.68
CA ILE A 167 -18.98 -4.32 -6.42
C ILE A 167 -17.76 -4.17 -5.52
N PRO A 168 -17.64 -5.03 -4.49
CA PRO A 168 -16.55 -4.88 -3.56
C PRO A 168 -15.26 -5.45 -4.18
N LYS A 169 -14.18 -4.69 -4.08
CA LYS A 169 -12.84 -5.12 -4.50
C LYS A 169 -12.30 -6.11 -3.47
N ASP A 170 -11.63 -7.19 -3.89
CA ASP A 170 -10.98 -8.12 -2.96
C ASP A 170 -9.95 -7.34 -2.12
N PRO A 171 -10.17 -7.18 -0.80
CA PRO A 171 -9.30 -6.37 0.04
C PRO A 171 -7.88 -6.96 0.15
N ARG A 172 -7.67 -8.22 -0.21
CA ARG A 172 -6.36 -8.88 -0.08
C ARG A 172 -5.41 -8.58 -1.23
N ARG A 173 -5.91 -8.05 -2.35
CA ARG A 173 -5.11 -7.92 -3.59
C ARG A 173 -3.90 -6.99 -3.41
N GLU A 174 -4.10 -5.86 -2.73
CA GLU A 174 -3.04 -4.88 -2.49
C GLU A 174 -2.01 -5.38 -1.47
N PRO A 175 -2.40 -5.84 -0.26
CA PRO A 175 -1.46 -6.47 0.68
C PRO A 175 -0.62 -7.59 0.08
N ARG A 176 -1.23 -8.48 -0.72
CA ARG A 176 -0.53 -9.58 -1.39
C ARG A 176 0.48 -9.10 -2.44
N SER A 177 0.17 -8.02 -3.15
CA SER A 177 1.13 -7.40 -4.07
C SER A 177 2.29 -6.77 -3.31
N ASP A 178 2.02 -6.12 -2.19
CA ASP A 178 3.03 -5.39 -1.43
C ASP A 178 3.96 -6.33 -0.66
N VAL A 179 3.44 -7.42 -0.08
CA VAL A 179 4.28 -8.46 0.56
C VAL A 179 5.22 -9.13 -0.45
N LYS A 180 4.76 -9.39 -1.68
CA LYS A 180 5.62 -9.95 -2.74
C LYS A 180 6.81 -9.04 -3.04
N LYS A 181 6.58 -7.73 -3.17
CA LYS A 181 7.64 -6.76 -3.44
C LYS A 181 8.60 -6.66 -2.26
N LEU A 182 8.07 -6.56 -1.04
CA LEU A 182 8.86 -6.43 0.18
C LEU A 182 9.78 -7.64 0.39
N LEU A 183 9.23 -8.85 0.34
CA LEU A 183 10.01 -10.07 0.56
C LEU A 183 10.95 -10.39 -0.61
N HIS A 184 10.61 -9.97 -1.84
CA HIS A 184 11.56 -10.04 -2.95
C HIS A 184 12.78 -9.16 -2.68
N GLU A 185 12.61 -7.89 -2.31
CA GLU A 185 13.73 -7.02 -1.96
C GLU A 185 14.50 -7.52 -0.74
N PHE A 186 13.81 -8.14 0.23
CA PHE A 186 14.50 -8.73 1.38
C PHE A 186 15.34 -9.95 0.99
N ALA A 187 14.81 -10.88 0.19
CA ALA A 187 15.59 -12.00 -0.33
C ALA A 187 16.82 -11.52 -1.11
N GLU A 188 16.67 -10.46 -1.91
CA GLU A 188 17.78 -9.87 -2.64
C GLU A 188 18.86 -9.27 -1.73
N VAL A 189 18.50 -8.62 -0.63
CA VAL A 189 19.46 -8.16 0.40
C VAL A 189 20.29 -9.34 0.94
N LEU A 190 19.64 -10.48 1.22
CA LEU A 190 20.32 -11.67 1.71
C LEU A 190 21.25 -12.29 0.64
N ARG A 191 20.81 -12.37 -0.62
CA ARG A 191 21.65 -12.84 -1.75
C ARG A 191 22.85 -11.93 -2.02
N GLU A 192 22.68 -10.61 -1.91
CA GLU A 192 23.79 -9.66 -2.04
C GLU A 192 24.78 -9.81 -0.88
N CYS A 193 24.32 -10.08 0.35
CA CYS A 193 25.20 -10.43 1.47
C CYS A 193 25.95 -11.75 1.24
N ALA A 194 25.29 -12.77 0.70
CA ALA A 194 25.92 -14.05 0.37
C ALA A 194 27.02 -13.85 -0.70
N SER A 195 26.69 -13.13 -1.77
CA SER A 195 27.63 -12.81 -2.85
C SER A 195 28.83 -11.98 -2.34
N ALA A 196 28.58 -10.99 -1.48
CA ALA A 196 29.62 -10.19 -0.88
C ALA A 196 30.63 -11.02 -0.07
N LEU A 197 30.16 -12.05 0.64
CA LEU A 197 31.03 -13.01 1.33
C LEU A 197 31.83 -13.85 0.34
N SER A 198 31.15 -14.54 -0.59
CA SER A 198 31.80 -15.45 -1.54
C SER A 198 32.87 -14.77 -2.40
N TYR A 199 32.67 -13.50 -2.76
CA TYR A 199 33.63 -12.72 -3.55
C TYR A 199 34.56 -11.84 -2.70
N SER A 200 34.45 -11.87 -1.37
CA SER A 200 35.18 -10.98 -0.46
C SER A 200 35.05 -9.49 -0.84
N ASP A 201 33.87 -9.08 -1.30
CA ASP A 201 33.58 -7.73 -1.80
C ASP A 201 32.79 -6.93 -0.77
N SER A 202 33.49 -6.09 0.00
CA SER A 202 32.87 -5.24 1.02
C SER A 202 31.98 -4.14 0.42
N THR A 203 32.16 -3.79 -0.85
CA THR A 203 31.30 -2.83 -1.57
C THR A 203 29.92 -3.43 -1.81
N GLN A 204 29.84 -4.71 -2.19
CA GLN A 204 28.56 -5.43 -2.31
C GLN A 204 27.82 -5.53 -0.98
N ALA A 205 28.52 -5.78 0.13
CA ALA A 205 27.89 -5.76 1.47
C ALA A 205 27.31 -4.39 1.82
N TRP A 206 27.96 -3.30 1.39
CA TRP A 206 27.43 -1.95 1.56
C TRP A 206 26.21 -1.65 0.66
N HIS A 207 26.19 -2.19 -0.57
CA HIS A 207 25.01 -2.14 -1.44
C HIS A 207 23.82 -2.86 -0.80
N ALA A 208 24.03 -4.04 -0.24
CA ALA A 208 22.99 -4.79 0.49
C ALA A 208 22.42 -3.97 1.66
N LEU A 209 23.27 -3.26 2.41
CA LEU A 209 22.84 -2.36 3.49
C LEU A 209 21.96 -1.21 2.96
N ILE A 210 22.32 -0.58 1.85
CA ILE A 210 21.51 0.48 1.24
C ILE A 210 20.18 -0.08 0.75
N ARG A 211 20.19 -1.23 0.08
CA ARG A 211 18.99 -1.90 -0.41
C ARG A 211 18.03 -2.21 0.75
N GLY A 212 18.55 -2.76 1.85
CA GLY A 212 17.78 -2.99 3.07
C GLY A 212 17.21 -1.71 3.68
N ARG A 213 17.94 -0.58 3.66
CA ARG A 213 17.42 0.73 4.12
C ARG A 213 16.31 1.27 3.22
N ASN A 214 16.42 1.03 1.91
CA ASN A 214 15.43 1.44 0.92
C ASN A 214 14.15 0.60 0.95
N CYS A 215 14.08 -0.46 1.77
CA CYS A 215 12.86 -1.24 2.00
C CYS A 215 11.85 -0.55 2.93
N GLN A 216 12.24 0.47 3.71
CA GLN A 216 11.34 1.12 4.68
C GLN A 216 10.04 1.67 4.04
N PRO A 217 10.07 2.35 2.88
CA PRO A 217 8.83 2.80 2.22
C PRO A 217 7.92 1.64 1.78
N LEU A 218 8.47 0.45 1.51
CA LEU A 218 7.68 -0.74 1.17
C LEU A 218 6.97 -1.29 2.41
N VAL A 219 7.64 -1.32 3.56
CA VAL A 219 7.02 -1.67 4.86
C VAL A 219 5.88 -0.71 5.19
N ASP A 220 6.12 0.60 5.06
CA ASP A 220 5.12 1.63 5.36
C ASP A 220 3.92 1.54 4.40
N SER A 221 4.17 1.29 3.11
CA SER A 221 3.12 1.05 2.11
C SER A 221 2.29 -0.19 2.46
N MET A 222 2.94 -1.31 2.79
CA MET A 222 2.23 -2.54 3.15
C MET A 222 1.39 -2.37 4.41
N ARG A 223 1.92 -1.67 5.43
CA ARG A 223 1.17 -1.33 6.66
C ARG A 223 -0.04 -0.46 6.37
N GLN A 224 0.08 0.50 5.45
CA GLN A 224 -1.05 1.31 5.00
C GLN A 224 -2.10 0.47 4.25
N SER A 225 -1.66 -0.39 3.33
CA SER A 225 -2.52 -1.31 2.57
C SER A 225 -3.28 -2.27 3.49
N LEU A 226 -2.62 -2.86 4.49
CA LEU A 226 -3.25 -3.76 5.47
C LEU A 226 -4.29 -3.06 6.34
N ARG A 227 -3.98 -1.88 6.87
CA ARG A 227 -4.95 -1.07 7.63
C ARG A 227 -6.19 -0.74 6.80
N ALA A 228 -5.99 -0.31 5.55
CA ALA A 228 -7.09 -0.04 4.63
C ALA A 228 -7.93 -1.30 4.35
N SER A 229 -7.27 -2.44 4.18
CA SER A 229 -7.92 -3.73 3.91
C SER A 229 -8.72 -4.23 5.12
N GLY A 230 -8.19 -4.04 6.33
CA GLY A 230 -8.87 -4.37 7.59
C GLY A 230 -10.14 -3.55 7.82
N GLU A 231 -10.10 -2.24 7.52
CA GLU A 231 -11.29 -1.38 7.56
C GLU A 231 -12.39 -1.87 6.61
N VAL A 232 -12.02 -2.30 5.39
CA VAL A 232 -12.96 -2.86 4.41
C VAL A 232 -13.56 -4.18 4.90
N ALA A 233 -12.73 -5.08 5.44
CA ALA A 233 -13.18 -6.36 5.99
C ALA A 233 -14.09 -6.20 7.22
N MET A 234 -13.93 -5.11 7.98
CA MET A 234 -14.80 -4.78 9.12
C MET A 234 -16.18 -4.26 8.68
N LEU A 235 -16.23 -3.42 7.64
CA LEU A 235 -17.46 -2.76 7.19
C LEU A 235 -18.31 -3.62 6.24
N ALA A 236 -17.70 -4.52 5.46
CA ALA A 236 -18.40 -5.32 4.46
C ALA A 236 -18.68 -6.76 4.95
N PRO A 237 -19.96 -7.16 5.15
CA PRO A 237 -20.31 -8.49 5.65
C PRO A 237 -19.74 -9.65 4.82
N ALA A 238 -19.64 -9.47 3.50
CA ALA A 238 -19.12 -10.46 2.57
C ALA A 238 -17.63 -10.82 2.78
N TYR A 239 -16.85 -9.96 3.46
CA TYR A 239 -15.40 -10.12 3.61
C TYR A 239 -14.96 -10.42 5.04
N ARG A 240 -15.90 -10.62 5.98
CA ARG A 240 -15.58 -10.97 7.38
C ARG A 240 -14.72 -12.23 7.48
N ARG A 241 -14.91 -13.19 6.56
CA ARG A 241 -14.10 -14.42 6.47
C ARG A 241 -12.62 -14.19 6.14
N HIS A 242 -12.26 -13.04 5.57
CA HIS A 242 -10.89 -12.71 5.18
C HIS A 242 -10.13 -11.94 6.26
N ARG A 243 -10.79 -11.61 7.37
CA ARG A 243 -10.20 -10.87 8.47
C ARG A 243 -9.03 -11.63 9.10
N GLU A 244 -9.23 -12.93 9.35
CA GLU A 244 -8.18 -13.79 9.91
C GLU A 244 -6.93 -13.83 9.03
N GLU A 245 -7.10 -13.88 7.70
CA GLU A 245 -5.98 -13.84 6.77
C GLU A 245 -5.24 -12.50 6.79
N LEU A 246 -5.96 -11.38 6.88
CA LEU A 246 -5.37 -10.04 6.99
C LEU A 246 -4.63 -9.86 8.32
N ASP A 247 -5.21 -10.35 9.42
CA ASP A 247 -4.61 -10.31 10.75
C ASP A 247 -3.31 -11.14 10.77
N GLN A 248 -3.29 -12.31 10.12
CA GLN A 248 -2.07 -13.12 9.94
C GLN A 248 -0.99 -12.38 9.14
N MET A 249 -1.37 -11.68 8.05
CA MET A 249 -0.42 -10.88 7.27
C MET A 249 0.11 -9.67 8.06
N GLU A 250 -0.71 -9.05 8.90
CA GLU A 250 -0.30 -7.95 9.77
C GLU A 250 0.70 -8.41 10.83
N GLN A 251 0.43 -9.55 11.48
CA GLN A 251 1.38 -10.18 12.41
C GLN A 251 2.70 -10.53 11.71
N ALA A 252 2.64 -11.15 10.53
CA ALA A 252 3.83 -11.49 9.76
C ALA A 252 4.64 -10.23 9.38
N LEU A 253 3.98 -9.11 9.04
CA LEU A 253 4.66 -7.86 8.70
C LEU A 253 5.48 -7.30 9.87
N ASP A 254 4.98 -7.38 11.10
CA ASP A 254 5.72 -6.87 12.25
C ASP A 254 7.04 -7.63 12.45
N TYR A 255 7.02 -8.95 12.29
CA TYR A 255 8.22 -9.77 12.33
C TYR A 255 9.13 -9.57 11.10
N ILE A 256 8.57 -9.37 9.90
CA ILE A 256 9.36 -9.04 8.70
C ILE A 256 10.09 -7.68 8.88
N ASP A 257 9.45 -6.68 9.50
CA ASP A 257 10.10 -5.39 9.83
C ASP A 257 11.27 -5.60 10.81
N LEU A 258 11.11 -6.45 11.84
CA LEU A 258 12.19 -6.83 12.75
C LEU A 258 13.35 -7.54 12.01
N ALA A 259 13.04 -8.52 11.17
CA ALA A 259 14.03 -9.23 10.36
C ALA A 259 14.81 -8.29 9.44
N LEU A 260 14.13 -7.31 8.81
CA LEU A 260 14.74 -6.26 7.99
C LEU A 260 15.58 -5.26 8.79
N ARG A 261 15.24 -4.99 10.06
CA ARG A 261 16.09 -4.21 10.97
C ARG A 261 17.37 -4.97 11.28
N ASN A 262 17.24 -6.25 11.63
CA ASN A 262 18.38 -7.11 11.94
C ASN A 262 19.28 -7.34 10.71
N SER A 263 18.71 -7.47 9.51
CA SER A 263 19.48 -7.64 8.27
C SER A 263 20.37 -6.45 7.95
N ARG A 264 19.92 -5.22 8.26
CA ARG A 264 20.73 -4.00 8.11
C ARG A 264 21.90 -3.96 9.10
N VAL A 265 21.69 -4.41 10.34
CA VAL A 265 22.77 -4.51 11.33
C VAL A 265 23.77 -5.58 10.89
N PHE A 266 23.28 -6.74 10.44
CA PHE A 266 24.08 -7.82 9.90
C PHE A 266 24.92 -7.36 8.70
N ALA A 267 24.31 -6.78 7.66
CA ALA A 267 25.00 -6.30 6.46
C ALA A 267 26.11 -5.28 6.80
N ARG A 268 25.84 -4.37 7.73
CA ARG A 268 26.85 -3.41 8.22
C ARG A 268 28.03 -4.12 8.90
N ARG A 269 27.76 -5.12 9.74
CA ARG A 269 28.83 -5.87 10.41
C ARG A 269 29.60 -6.74 9.43
N LEU A 270 28.92 -7.28 8.41
CA LEU A 270 29.50 -8.09 7.35
C LEU A 270 30.56 -7.32 6.57
N THR A 271 30.29 -6.06 6.20
CA THR A 271 31.30 -5.17 5.58
C THR A 271 32.58 -5.10 6.42
N SER A 272 32.46 -5.00 7.75
CA SER A 272 33.61 -4.98 8.65
C SER A 272 34.33 -6.34 8.70
N ALA A 273 33.60 -7.45 8.72
CA ALA A 273 34.18 -8.79 8.76
C ALA A 273 34.98 -9.11 7.49
N ILE A 274 34.46 -8.71 6.32
CA ILE A 274 35.15 -8.86 5.02
C ILE A 274 36.43 -8.01 5.00
N ASN A 275 36.35 -6.72 5.35
CA ASN A 275 37.50 -5.81 5.30
C ASN A 275 38.67 -6.23 6.21
N HIS A 276 38.41 -6.93 7.30
CA HIS A 276 39.44 -7.39 8.24
C HIS A 276 39.85 -8.86 8.03
N ALA A 277 39.36 -9.51 6.95
CA ALA A 277 39.57 -10.94 6.70
C ALA A 277 39.33 -11.80 7.95
N ALA A 278 38.19 -11.53 8.62
CA ALA A 278 37.86 -12.07 9.94
C ALA A 278 37.33 -13.52 9.89
N LEU A 279 37.09 -14.07 8.70
CA LEU A 279 36.51 -15.39 8.45
C LEU A 279 37.52 -16.27 7.70
N SER A 280 37.53 -17.57 7.98
CA SER A 280 38.21 -18.57 7.13
C SER A 280 37.44 -18.77 5.82
N ASP A 281 38.05 -19.42 4.84
CA ASP A 281 37.41 -19.74 3.57
C ASP A 281 36.20 -20.67 3.78
N GLU A 282 36.35 -21.68 4.65
CA GLU A 282 35.27 -22.60 5.02
C GLU A 282 34.11 -21.86 5.71
N ALA A 283 34.41 -20.98 6.68
CA ALA A 283 33.39 -20.19 7.36
C ALA A 283 32.66 -19.23 6.42
N THR A 284 33.40 -18.64 5.47
CA THR A 284 32.84 -17.75 4.46
C THR A 284 31.84 -18.48 3.59
N GLN A 285 32.20 -19.67 3.10
CA GLN A 285 31.30 -20.50 2.29
C GLN A 285 30.07 -20.94 3.08
N ASN A 286 30.25 -21.45 4.30
CA ASN A 286 29.15 -21.90 5.15
C ASN A 286 28.14 -20.78 5.47
N ILE A 287 28.63 -19.56 5.76
CA ILE A 287 27.74 -18.41 6.03
C ILE A 287 27.06 -17.93 4.74
N ALA A 288 27.76 -17.93 3.60
CA ALA A 288 27.18 -17.58 2.32
C ALA A 288 26.05 -18.56 1.93
N ASP A 289 26.23 -19.86 2.15
CA ASP A 289 25.21 -20.89 1.90
C ASP A 289 24.00 -20.68 2.81
N VAL A 290 24.20 -20.41 4.10
CA VAL A 290 23.12 -20.07 5.04
C VAL A 290 22.33 -18.84 4.57
N LEU A 291 23.01 -17.80 4.09
CA LEU A 291 22.35 -16.59 3.57
C LEU A 291 21.54 -16.87 2.30
N GLN A 292 22.08 -17.68 1.40
CA GLN A 292 21.42 -18.08 0.17
C GLN A 292 20.18 -18.93 0.45
N ASP A 293 20.30 -19.95 1.30
CA ASP A 293 19.20 -20.79 1.75
C ASP A 293 18.10 -19.95 2.43
N THR A 294 18.50 -18.97 3.25
CA THR A 294 17.55 -18.05 3.90
C THR A 294 16.84 -17.18 2.87
N ALA A 295 17.53 -16.70 1.84
CA ALA A 295 16.92 -15.94 0.76
C ALA A 295 15.89 -16.76 -0.03
N ASP A 296 16.18 -18.04 -0.27
CA ASP A 296 15.25 -18.97 -0.91
C ASP A 296 14.02 -19.24 -0.03
N ALA A 297 14.22 -19.47 1.28
CA ALA A 297 13.14 -19.64 2.24
C ALA A 297 12.25 -18.38 2.39
N VAL A 298 12.84 -17.18 2.31
CA VAL A 298 12.10 -15.91 2.23
C VAL A 298 11.28 -15.80 0.94
N GLY A 299 11.82 -16.31 -0.18
CA GLY A 299 11.09 -16.46 -1.43
C GLY A 299 9.86 -17.36 -1.28
N GLU A 300 10.00 -18.49 -0.61
CA GLU A 300 8.90 -19.42 -0.34
C GLU A 300 7.86 -18.81 0.63
N LEU A 301 8.30 -18.08 1.65
CA LEU A 301 7.42 -17.31 2.55
C LEU A 301 6.60 -16.27 1.76
N SER A 302 7.23 -15.61 0.78
CA SER A 302 6.58 -14.65 -0.11
C SER A 302 5.48 -15.29 -0.95
N LEU A 303 5.73 -16.50 -1.49
CA LEU A 303 4.71 -17.27 -2.20
C LEU A 303 3.56 -17.63 -1.26
N GLY A 304 3.85 -18.08 -0.04
CA GLY A 304 2.84 -18.41 0.96
C GLY A 304 1.95 -17.23 1.34
N LEU A 305 2.53 -16.11 1.78
CA LEU A 305 1.77 -14.94 2.23
C LEU A 305 0.95 -14.27 1.12
N ALA A 306 1.33 -14.49 -0.14
CA ALA A 306 0.68 -13.85 -1.27
C ALA A 306 -0.27 -14.76 -2.06
N GLU A 307 -0.40 -16.03 -1.68
CA GLU A 307 -1.21 -17.03 -2.38
C GLU A 307 -2.72 -16.84 -2.10
N VAL A 308 -3.52 -17.06 -3.15
CA VAL A 308 -4.98 -16.91 -3.11
C VAL A 308 -5.66 -18.14 -2.49
N HIS A 309 -5.15 -19.33 -2.82
CA HIS A 309 -5.77 -20.60 -2.49
C HIS A 309 -5.24 -21.15 -1.16
N ASP A 310 -6.14 -21.39 -0.19
CA ASP A 310 -5.78 -21.85 1.16
C ASP A 310 -4.95 -23.14 1.19
N GLY A 311 -5.14 -24.05 0.22
CA GLY A 311 -4.35 -25.27 0.09
C GLY A 311 -2.90 -25.00 -0.26
N ALA A 312 -2.67 -24.22 -1.32
CA ALA A 312 -1.34 -23.83 -1.79
C ALA A 312 -0.64 -22.90 -0.78
N ARG A 313 -1.37 -21.94 -0.19
CA ARG A 313 -0.85 -21.07 0.89
C ARG A 313 -0.27 -21.90 2.04
N ARG A 314 -1.02 -22.88 2.55
CA ARG A 314 -0.57 -23.76 3.63
C ARG A 314 0.57 -24.69 3.21
N ALA A 315 0.69 -25.04 1.94
CA ALA A 315 1.83 -25.80 1.44
C ALA A 315 3.10 -24.93 1.49
N HIS A 316 3.09 -23.76 0.86
CA HIS A 316 4.23 -22.84 0.83
C HIS A 316 4.68 -22.41 2.24
N LEU A 317 3.73 -22.04 3.12
CA LEU A 317 4.08 -21.69 4.50
C LEU A 317 4.69 -22.86 5.28
N ARG A 318 4.28 -24.12 4.99
CA ARG A 318 4.90 -25.29 5.62
C ARG A 318 6.32 -25.51 5.10
N THR A 319 6.54 -25.36 3.79
CA THR A 319 7.87 -25.44 3.17
C THR A 319 8.80 -24.38 3.75
N ALA A 320 8.39 -23.10 3.71
CA ALA A 320 9.17 -22.00 4.28
C ALA A 320 9.51 -22.23 5.76
N ARG A 321 8.56 -22.71 6.56
CA ARG A 321 8.82 -23.09 7.96
C ARG A 321 9.83 -24.22 8.07
N ALA A 322 9.74 -25.26 7.26
CA ALA A 322 10.66 -26.38 7.31
C ALA A 322 12.08 -25.94 6.96
N ASP A 323 12.24 -25.16 5.90
CA ASP A 323 13.52 -24.64 5.45
C ASP A 323 14.15 -23.71 6.50
N LEU A 324 13.38 -22.75 7.04
CA LEU A 324 13.86 -21.86 8.11
C LEU A 324 14.27 -22.65 9.37
N ARG A 325 13.56 -23.73 9.71
CA ARG A 325 13.94 -24.58 10.85
C ARG A 325 15.25 -25.32 10.61
N ASP A 326 15.45 -25.87 9.41
CA ASP A 326 16.70 -26.53 9.04
C ASP A 326 17.88 -25.56 9.10
N ILE A 327 17.72 -24.36 8.51
CA ILE A 327 18.75 -23.33 8.53
C ILE A 327 19.05 -22.88 9.97
N ALA A 328 18.01 -22.66 10.79
CA ALA A 328 18.16 -22.28 12.19
C ALA A 328 18.97 -23.30 13.01
N GLY A 329 18.79 -24.59 12.73
CA GLY A 329 19.56 -25.68 13.37
C GLY A 329 21.06 -25.64 13.06
N ARG A 330 21.47 -24.98 11.98
CA ARG A 330 22.88 -24.80 11.59
C ARG A 330 23.54 -23.53 12.18
N LEU A 331 22.76 -22.63 12.80
CA LEU A 331 23.24 -21.33 13.28
C LEU A 331 24.02 -21.40 14.60
N HIS A 332 25.15 -22.10 14.60
CA HIS A 332 26.10 -22.15 15.70
C HIS A 332 27.52 -21.91 15.17
N PRO A 333 28.35 -21.06 15.81
CA PRO A 333 29.67 -20.74 15.28
C PRO A 333 30.54 -21.96 14.98
N ARG A 334 30.57 -22.96 15.88
CA ARG A 334 31.31 -24.22 15.66
C ARG A 334 30.78 -25.06 14.50
N LEU A 335 29.48 -25.03 14.21
CA LEU A 335 28.90 -25.80 13.10
C LEU A 335 29.22 -25.15 11.75
N LEU A 336 29.47 -23.83 11.76
CA LEU A 336 29.84 -23.05 10.58
C LEU A 336 31.36 -22.89 10.44
N ASP A 337 32.16 -23.64 11.22
CA ASP A 337 33.63 -23.56 11.28
C ASP A 337 34.19 -22.14 11.57
N VAL A 338 33.44 -21.38 12.36
CA VAL A 338 33.84 -20.04 12.79
C VAL A 338 34.67 -20.13 14.07
N GLN A 339 35.94 -19.72 13.98
CA GLN A 339 36.89 -19.82 15.10
C GLN A 339 37.26 -18.48 15.74
N ARG A 340 36.98 -17.35 15.07
CA ARG A 340 37.32 -15.99 15.56
C ARG A 340 36.09 -15.28 16.14
N LEU A 341 36.27 -14.57 17.24
CA LEU A 341 35.24 -13.74 17.92
C LEU A 341 34.46 -12.80 16.97
N GLU A 342 35.16 -12.24 15.98
CA GLU A 342 34.55 -11.35 14.98
C GLU A 342 33.57 -12.09 14.07
N GLY A 343 33.92 -13.31 13.65
CA GLY A 343 33.04 -14.20 12.90
C GLY A 343 31.90 -14.74 13.76
N GLU A 344 32.16 -15.05 15.03
CA GLU A 344 31.10 -15.47 15.97
C GLU A 344 30.03 -14.39 16.07
N THR A 345 30.44 -13.12 16.10
CA THR A 345 29.53 -11.97 16.11
C THR A 345 28.61 -11.96 14.87
N VAL A 346 29.11 -12.34 13.70
CA VAL A 346 28.29 -12.40 12.46
C VAL A 346 27.18 -13.43 12.59
N VAL A 347 27.52 -14.64 13.07
CA VAL A 347 26.54 -15.70 13.35
C VAL A 347 25.52 -15.25 14.40
N MET A 348 26.01 -14.62 15.48
CA MET A 348 25.18 -14.11 16.57
C MET A 348 24.17 -13.05 16.13
N LEU A 349 24.54 -12.17 15.19
CA LEU A 349 23.64 -11.17 14.64
C LEU A 349 22.60 -11.75 13.68
N PHE A 350 22.88 -12.91 13.09
CA PHE A 350 21.94 -13.59 12.19
C PHE A 350 20.85 -14.36 12.95
N ARG A 351 21.15 -14.82 14.18
CA ARG A 351 20.20 -15.59 15.00
C ARG A 351 18.87 -14.85 15.27
N PRO A 352 18.85 -13.57 15.72
CA PRO A 352 17.59 -12.82 15.87
C PRO A 352 16.80 -12.68 14.57
N LEU A 353 17.49 -12.44 13.45
CA LEU A 353 16.85 -12.37 12.13
C LEU A 353 16.14 -13.69 11.79
N MET A 354 16.77 -14.83 12.09
CA MET A 354 16.16 -16.14 11.86
C MET A 354 14.95 -16.39 12.75
N VAL A 355 14.99 -15.98 14.02
CA VAL A 355 13.81 -16.03 14.92
C VAL A 355 12.67 -15.21 14.33
N ASP A 356 12.94 -13.97 13.93
CA ASP A 356 11.92 -13.10 13.34
C ASP A 356 11.32 -13.72 12.05
N LEU A 357 12.12 -14.36 11.21
CA LEU A 357 11.62 -15.06 10.02
C LEU A 357 10.75 -16.29 10.36
N LEU A 358 11.13 -17.07 11.38
CA LEU A 358 10.32 -18.19 11.87
C LEU A 358 8.98 -17.69 12.43
N GLU A 359 8.98 -16.61 13.21
CA GLU A 359 7.77 -15.97 13.72
C GLU A 359 6.91 -15.40 12.60
N ALA A 360 7.51 -14.75 11.59
CA ALA A 360 6.81 -14.29 10.40
C ALA A 360 6.16 -15.43 9.59
N ALA A 361 6.80 -16.60 9.59
CA ALA A 361 6.24 -17.81 9.01
C ALA A 361 5.11 -18.41 9.88
N GLY A 362 4.94 -17.98 11.13
CA GLY A 362 3.90 -18.41 12.07
C GLY A 362 4.34 -19.51 13.05
N VAL A 363 5.62 -19.57 13.40
CA VAL A 363 6.15 -20.36 14.52
C VAL A 363 6.01 -19.56 15.82
N ASP A 364 5.72 -20.23 16.95
CA ASP A 364 5.64 -19.55 18.25
C ASP A 364 7.00 -19.00 18.68
N SER A 365 7.01 -17.84 19.36
CA SER A 365 8.24 -17.16 19.78
C SER A 365 9.19 -18.02 20.62
N ARG A 366 8.65 -18.90 21.50
CA ARG A 366 9.48 -19.80 22.32
C ARG A 366 10.05 -20.91 21.46
N GLU A 367 9.20 -21.55 20.67
CA GLU A 367 9.61 -22.62 19.76
C GLU A 367 10.68 -22.13 18.77
N ALA A 368 10.51 -20.93 18.20
CA ALA A 368 11.46 -20.30 17.29
C ALA A 368 12.85 -20.14 17.91
N ARG A 369 12.94 -19.83 19.22
CA ARG A 369 14.20 -19.71 19.96
C ARG A 369 14.81 -21.07 20.30
N ASP A 370 13.97 -22.03 20.69
CA ASP A 370 14.39 -23.38 21.10
C ASP A 370 14.97 -24.21 19.93
N ILE A 371 14.63 -23.86 18.69
CA ILE A 371 15.18 -24.48 17.48
C ILE A 371 16.65 -24.13 17.27
N LEU A 372 17.10 -22.95 17.72
CA LEU A 372 18.50 -22.56 17.56
C LEU A 372 19.38 -23.34 18.54
N PRO A 373 20.57 -23.82 18.12
CA PRO A 373 21.48 -24.53 19.01
C PRO A 373 21.89 -23.66 20.21
N PRO A 374 22.02 -24.22 21.42
CA PRO A 374 22.56 -23.50 22.57
C PRO A 374 24.03 -23.10 22.31
N LEU A 375 24.44 -21.95 22.86
CA LEU A 375 25.79 -21.39 22.71
C LEU A 375 26.73 -21.86 23.83
#